data_AF-A0A7S3Y782-F1
#
_entry.id   AF-A0A7S3Y782-F1
#
_cell.length_a   1.000
_cell.length_b   1.000
_cell.length_c   1.000
_cell.angle_alpha   90.00
_cell.angle_beta   90.00
_cell.angle_gamma   90.00
#
_symmetry.space_group_name_H-M   'P 1'
#
loop_
_entity.id
_entity.type
_entity.pdbx_description
1 polymer ?
#
loop_
_entity_poly.entity_id
_entity_poly.type
_entity_poly.pdbx_seq_one_letter_code
_entity_poly.pdbx_strand_id
1 'polypeptide(L)'
;LFPEPYGSGARASVGDVIGCLWDRVNGRVVFTLNGKSLGLAYANVTGRYYPAVTLHGPDIRVSVNFGQNPFRFQPENDGRVQAALNCVRHNTPPAFLRGDEKHTPSSINTVTPSSQV
;
A
#
# COMPACT_ATOMS: atom_id res chain seq x y z
N LEU A 1 4.28 26.18 11.30
CA LEU A 1 5.08 24.94 11.26
C LEU A 1 4.80 24.28 9.92
N PHE A 2 5.80 24.19 9.05
CA PHE A 2 5.64 23.50 7.76
C PHE A 2 5.41 22.00 8.03
N PRO A 3 4.62 21.29 7.20
CA PRO A 3 4.49 19.84 7.37
C PRO A 3 5.87 19.20 7.25
N GLU A 4 6.18 18.27 8.16
CA GLU A 4 7.43 17.51 8.11
C GLU A 4 7.59 16.86 6.73
N PRO A 5 8.77 16.98 6.08
CA PRO A 5 9.00 16.41 4.75
C PRO A 5 8.76 14.90 4.76
N TYR A 6 8.12 14.41 3.70
CA TYR A 6 7.86 12.99 3.55
C TYR A 6 9.14 12.15 3.69
N GLY A 7 9.12 11.18 4.59
CA GLY A 7 10.18 10.18 4.74
C GLY A 7 11.50 10.72 5.31
N SER A 8 11.53 11.93 5.89
CA SER A 8 12.76 12.50 6.48
C SER A 8 13.38 11.54 7.51
N GLY A 9 14.54 10.96 7.17
CA GLY A 9 15.28 10.01 8.01
C GLY A 9 14.72 8.58 8.09
N ALA A 10 13.62 8.27 7.41
CA ALA A 10 13.02 6.94 7.46
C ALA A 10 13.69 5.97 6.47
N ARG A 11 14.11 4.81 6.97
CA ARG A 11 14.62 3.70 6.15
C ARG A 11 13.92 2.41 6.58
N ALA A 12 13.33 1.73 5.62
CA ALA A 12 12.71 0.43 5.84
C ALA A 12 13.77 -0.67 5.74
N SER A 13 13.59 -1.72 6.53
CA SER A 13 14.47 -2.87 6.63
C SER A 13 13.66 -4.16 6.76
N VAL A 14 14.36 -5.30 6.76
CA VAL A 14 13.70 -6.60 6.88
C VAL A 14 12.94 -6.67 8.21
N GLY A 15 11.66 -7.02 8.13
CA GLY A 15 10.75 -7.11 9.28
C GLY A 15 9.89 -5.86 9.50
N ASP A 16 10.19 -4.75 8.82
CA ASP A 16 9.36 -3.55 8.90
C ASP A 16 8.04 -3.71 8.13
N VAL A 17 7.01 -3.02 8.62
CA VAL A 17 5.70 -2.96 7.97
C VAL A 17 5.52 -1.59 7.33
N ILE A 18 5.38 -1.56 6.01
CA ILE A 18 5.00 -0.37 5.25
C ILE A 18 3.50 -0.37 4.99
N GLY A 19 2.81 0.70 5.39
CA GLY A 19 1.41 0.94 5.04
C GLY A 19 1.25 2.05 4.00
N CYS A 20 0.19 1.97 3.19
CA CYS A 20 -0.22 3.01 2.25
C CYS A 20 -1.65 3.44 2.57
N LEU A 21 -1.83 4.70 2.92
CA LEU A 21 -3.13 5.29 3.23
C LEU A 21 -3.51 6.21 2.07
N TRP A 22 -4.66 5.97 1.46
CA TRP A 22 -5.20 6.84 0.42
C TRP A 22 -6.54 7.41 0.87
N ASP A 23 -6.54 8.69 1.22
CA ASP A 23 -7.74 9.47 1.42
C ASP A 23 -8.24 9.95 0.06
N ARG A 24 -9.27 9.24 -0.45
CA ARG A 24 -9.92 9.58 -1.72
C ARG A 24 -10.70 10.88 -1.70
N VAL A 25 -11.15 11.33 -0.52
CA VAL A 25 -11.97 12.55 -0.39
C VAL A 25 -11.08 13.77 -0.52
N ASN A 26 -9.95 13.78 0.19
CA ASN A 26 -9.00 14.89 0.15
C ASN A 26 -7.89 14.71 -0.91
N GLY A 27 -7.88 13.59 -1.63
CA GLY A 27 -6.88 13.27 -2.64
C GLY A 27 -5.46 13.15 -2.07
N ARG A 28 -5.31 12.63 -0.85
CA ARG A 28 -4.01 12.56 -0.15
C ARG A 28 -3.52 11.12 -0.03
N VAL A 29 -2.23 10.93 -0.24
CA VAL A 29 -1.55 9.66 0.02
C VAL A 29 -0.48 9.85 1.09
N VAL A 30 -0.52 9.01 2.11
CA VAL A 30 0.44 8.97 3.23
C VAL A 30 0.97 7.55 3.35
N PHE A 31 2.28 7.39 3.48
CA PHE A 31 2.85 6.10 3.86
C PHE A 31 3.14 6.05 5.35
N THR A 32 3.19 4.84 5.89
CA THR A 32 3.58 4.59 7.27
C THR A 32 4.73 3.60 7.33
N LEU A 33 5.60 3.76 8.32
CA LEU A 33 6.59 2.77 8.72
C LEU A 33 6.26 2.30 10.13
N ASN A 34 6.00 0.99 10.29
CA ASN A 34 5.63 0.37 11.56
C ASN A 34 4.45 1.04 12.27
N GLY A 35 3.49 1.57 11.49
CA GLY A 35 2.30 2.25 12.00
C GLY A 35 2.51 3.73 12.33
N LYS A 36 3.69 4.32 12.05
CA LYS A 36 3.94 5.76 12.20
C LYS A 36 3.88 6.46 10.84
N SER A 37 3.16 7.57 10.75
CA SER A 37 3.08 8.38 9.53
C SER A 37 4.46 8.89 9.13
N LEU A 38 4.77 8.78 7.83
CA LEU A 38 5.96 9.34 7.22
C LEU A 38 5.72 10.74 6.64
N GLY A 39 4.54 11.34 6.85
CA GLY A 39 4.15 12.61 6.24
C GLY A 39 3.39 12.46 4.91
N LEU A 40 2.97 13.59 4.34
CA LEU A 40 2.20 13.64 3.09
C LEU A 40 3.10 13.33 1.90
N ALA A 41 2.92 12.16 1.28
CA ALA A 41 3.71 11.75 0.12
C ALA A 41 3.18 12.35 -1.19
N TYR A 42 1.85 12.34 -1.37
CA TYR A 42 1.20 12.91 -2.56
C TYR A 42 -0.07 13.66 -2.19
N ALA A 43 -0.35 14.73 -2.93
CA ALA A 43 -1.58 15.52 -2.87
C ALA A 43 -2.28 15.52 -4.24
N ASN A 44 -3.57 15.87 -4.26
CA ASN A 44 -4.41 15.94 -5.46
C ASN A 44 -4.50 14.63 -6.25
N VAL A 45 -4.40 13.48 -5.58
CA VAL A 45 -4.50 12.15 -6.20
C VAL A 45 -5.97 11.80 -6.45
N THR A 46 -6.36 11.75 -7.72
CA THR A 46 -7.73 11.45 -8.15
C THR A 46 -7.75 10.36 -9.23
N GLY A 47 -8.85 9.61 -9.31
CA GLY A 47 -9.04 8.54 -10.30
C GLY A 47 -9.09 7.13 -9.70
N ARG A 48 -8.88 6.12 -10.54
CA ARG A 48 -8.85 4.71 -10.15
C ARG A 48 -7.40 4.22 -10.14
N TYR A 49 -6.95 3.76 -8.98
CA TYR A 49 -5.63 3.18 -8.79
C TYR A 49 -5.75 1.78 -8.20
N TYR A 50 -4.72 0.97 -8.43
CA TYR A 50 -4.58 -0.37 -7.90
C TYR A 50 -3.32 -0.43 -7.03
N PRO A 51 -3.34 -1.19 -5.91
CA PRO A 51 -2.12 -1.43 -5.15
C PRO A 51 -1.07 -2.11 -6.02
N ALA A 52 0.17 -1.62 -5.94
CA ALA A 52 1.31 -2.18 -6.65
C ALA A 52 2.53 -2.21 -5.74
N VAL A 53 3.33 -3.26 -5.86
CA VAL A 53 4.62 -3.42 -5.17
C VAL A 53 5.64 -3.89 -6.20
N THR A 54 6.81 -3.27 -6.21
CA THR A 54 7.95 -3.65 -7.05
C THR A 54 9.11 -4.05 -6.16
N LEU A 55 9.76 -5.17 -6.47
CA LEU A 55 10.91 -5.69 -5.73
C LEU A 55 12.11 -5.67 -6.65
N HIS A 56 13.27 -5.27 -6.14
CA HIS A 56 14.51 -5.21 -6.91
C HIS A 56 15.67 -5.82 -6.12
N GLY A 57 16.18 -6.96 -6.59
CA GLY A 57 17.30 -7.67 -5.99
C GLY A 57 16.98 -9.14 -5.69
N PRO A 58 18.01 -9.98 -5.50
CA PRO A 58 17.83 -11.39 -5.14
C PRO A 58 17.23 -11.52 -3.73
N ASP A 59 16.49 -12.61 -3.52
CA ASP A 59 15.98 -13.06 -2.21
C ASP A 59 15.08 -12.09 -1.44
N ILE A 60 14.50 -11.07 -2.10
CA ILE A 60 13.52 -10.18 -1.48
C ILE A 60 12.16 -10.88 -1.40
N ARG A 61 11.59 -10.90 -0.20
CA ARG A 61 10.24 -11.45 0.05
C ARG A 61 9.41 -10.41 0.77
N VAL A 62 8.16 -10.26 0.34
CA VAL A 62 7.17 -9.40 0.99
C VAL A 62 5.87 -10.17 1.18
N SER A 63 5.20 -9.91 2.30
CA SER A 63 3.84 -10.37 2.55
C SER A 63 2.92 -9.15 2.49
N VAL A 64 1.83 -9.27 1.72
CA VAL A 64 0.88 -8.17 1.57
C VAL A 64 -0.37 -8.46 2.37
N ASN A 65 -0.76 -7.51 3.23
CA ASN A 65 -2.02 -7.53 3.94
C ASN A 65 -3.00 -6.59 3.23
N PHE A 66 -3.96 -7.16 2.50
CA PHE A 66 -5.07 -6.40 1.93
C PHE A 66 -6.22 -6.22 2.92
N GLY A 67 -6.10 -6.75 4.15
CA GLY A 67 -7.04 -6.65 5.27
C GLY A 67 -7.51 -8.01 5.79
N GLN A 68 -6.82 -9.09 5.39
CA GLN A 68 -6.97 -10.42 5.98
C GLN A 68 -6.53 -10.45 7.46
N ASN A 69 -5.63 -9.54 7.85
CA ASN A 69 -5.17 -9.36 9.22
C ASN A 69 -5.38 -7.89 9.66
N PRO A 70 -5.43 -7.60 10.98
CA PRO A 70 -5.40 -6.23 11.47
C PRO A 70 -4.20 -5.44 10.92
N PHE A 71 -4.42 -4.20 10.50
CA PHE A 71 -3.34 -3.33 10.01
C PHE A 71 -2.45 -2.85 11.16
N ARG A 72 -1.16 -2.64 10.86
CA ARG A 72 -0.20 -2.09 11.84
C ARG A 72 -0.49 -0.63 12.16
N PHE A 73 -0.85 0.15 11.14
CA PHE A 73 -1.44 1.47 11.34
C PHE A 73 -2.90 1.28 11.75
N GLN A 74 -3.30 1.91 12.86
CA GLN A 74 -4.70 1.97 13.26
C GLN A 74 -5.27 3.30 12.77
N PRO A 75 -6.07 3.29 11.69
CA PRO A 75 -6.77 4.50 11.29
C PRO A 75 -7.74 4.96 12.38
N GLU A 76 -8.02 6.26 12.40
CA GLU A 76 -9.00 6.83 13.32
C GLU A 76 -10.34 6.09 13.19
N ASN A 77 -11.04 5.92 14.31
CA ASN A 77 -12.34 5.28 14.36
C ASN A 77 -13.42 6.20 13.77
N ASP A 78 -13.32 6.45 12.47
CA ASP A 78 -14.36 7.05 11.64
C ASP A 78 -15.17 5.91 10.97
N GLY A 79 -16.49 6.09 10.88
CA GLY A 79 -17.37 5.16 10.17
C GLY A 79 -16.93 4.84 8.74
N ARG A 80 -16.25 5.77 8.06
CA ARG A 80 -15.70 5.56 6.69
C ARG A 80 -14.60 4.51 6.66
N VAL A 81 -13.69 4.59 7.62
CA VAL A 81 -12.59 3.63 7.79
C VAL A 81 -13.15 2.26 8.11
N GLN A 82 -14.13 2.20 9.03
CA GLN A 82 -14.76 0.93 9.39
C GLN A 82 -15.50 0.31 8.21
N ALA A 83 -16.18 1.10 7.39
CA ALA A 83 -16.83 0.63 6.17
C ALA A 83 -15.82 0.06 5.18
N ALA A 84 -14.67 0.71 4.98
CA ALA A 84 -13.61 0.21 4.10
C ALA A 84 -13.04 -1.13 4.61
N LEU A 85 -12.76 -1.24 5.91
CA LEU A 85 -12.29 -2.49 6.54
C LEU A 85 -13.33 -3.62 6.40
N ASN A 86 -14.63 -3.31 6.53
CA ASN A 86 -15.71 -4.27 6.29
C ASN A 86 -15.74 -4.73 4.83
N CYS A 87 -15.72 -3.82 3.85
CA CYS A 87 -15.73 -4.16 2.43
C CYS A 87 -14.57 -5.09 2.06
N VAL A 88 -13.39 -4.78 2.58
CA VAL A 88 -12.19 -5.59 2.40
C VAL A 88 -12.38 -7.00 2.97
N ARG A 89 -12.83 -7.12 4.23
CA ARG A 89 -13.03 -8.43 4.87
C ARG A 89 -14.01 -9.32 4.12
N HIS A 90 -15.05 -8.74 3.53
CA HIS A 90 -16.09 -9.50 2.82
C HIS A 90 -15.77 -9.80 1.35
N ASN A 91 -14.88 -9.02 0.72
CA ASN A 91 -14.58 -9.16 -0.72
C ASN A 91 -13.15 -9.59 -1.02
N THR A 92 -12.33 -9.93 -0.03
CA THR A 92 -10.99 -10.46 -0.27
C THR A 92 -11.10 -11.94 -0.69
N PRO A 93 -10.83 -12.31 -1.96
CA PRO A 93 -10.86 -13.73 -2.34
C PRO A 93 -9.78 -14.50 -1.54
N PRO A 94 -10.05 -15.74 -1.08
CA PRO A 94 -9.18 -16.47 -0.15
C PRO A 94 -7.75 -16.80 -0.66
N ALA A 95 -7.38 -16.51 -1.90
CA ALA A 95 -6.16 -17.09 -2.48
C ALA A 95 -5.49 -16.33 -3.63
N PHE A 96 -5.66 -15.01 -3.80
CA PHE A 96 -4.96 -14.33 -4.92
C PHE A 96 -3.44 -14.12 -4.71
N LEU A 97 -2.90 -14.44 -3.53
CA LEU A 97 -1.48 -14.25 -3.20
C LEU A 97 -0.76 -15.52 -2.77
N ARG A 98 -1.36 -16.71 -2.93
CA ARG A 98 -0.55 -17.93 -2.85
C ARG A 98 0.20 -18.00 -4.17
N GLY A 99 1.50 -17.70 -4.13
CA GLY A 99 2.42 -18.07 -5.19
C GLY A 99 2.40 -19.59 -5.28
N ASP A 100 1.41 -20.14 -5.99
CA ASP A 100 1.40 -21.53 -6.34
C ASP A 100 2.52 -21.71 -7.35
N GLU A 101 3.57 -22.39 -6.90
CA GLU A 101 4.80 -22.75 -7.61
C GLU A 101 4.56 -23.59 -8.90
N LYS A 102 3.32 -23.69 -9.40
CA LYS A 102 2.96 -24.53 -10.55
C LYS A 102 2.21 -23.84 -11.68
N HIS A 103 2.04 -22.52 -11.64
CA HIS A 103 1.66 -21.77 -12.83
C HIS A 103 2.20 -20.36 -12.73
N THR A 104 3.42 -20.14 -13.23
CA THR A 104 3.88 -18.80 -13.58
C THR A 104 3.00 -18.28 -14.71
N PRO A 105 2.14 -17.26 -14.53
CA PRO A 105 1.99 -16.31 -15.62
C PRO A 105 3.31 -15.56 -15.66
N SER A 106 4.17 -15.99 -16.57
CA SER A 106 5.19 -15.14 -17.16
C SER A 106 4.60 -13.73 -17.27
N SER A 107 5.31 -12.73 -16.74
CA SER A 107 4.94 -11.30 -16.71
C SER A 107 3.74 -10.91 -15.82
N ILE A 108 4.03 -10.36 -14.63
CA ILE A 108 3.32 -9.15 -14.21
C ILE A 108 3.72 -8.11 -15.25
N ASN A 109 2.81 -7.78 -16.18
CA ASN A 109 3.04 -6.75 -17.17
C ASN A 109 3.33 -5.43 -16.45
N THR A 110 4.61 -5.07 -16.38
CA THR A 110 5.05 -3.71 -16.09
C THR A 110 4.48 -2.83 -17.20
N VAL A 111 3.36 -2.16 -16.95
CA VAL A 111 2.99 -1.00 -17.77
C VAL A 111 3.93 0.11 -17.34
N THR A 112 5.09 0.19 -17.98
CA THR A 112 5.86 1.43 -18.05
C THR A 112 4.92 2.49 -18.63
N PRO A 113 4.63 3.60 -17.92
CA PRO A 113 4.06 4.76 -18.60
C PRO A 113 5.10 5.16 -19.64
N SER A 114 4.76 5.00 -20.92
CA SER A 114 5.54 5.63 -21.98
C SER A 114 5.63 7.11 -21.65
N SER A 115 6.85 7.60 -21.49
CA SER A 115 7.13 9.02 -21.53
C SER A 115 6.61 9.55 -22.86
N GLN A 116 5.48 10.24 -22.79
CA GLN A 116 4.96 11.17 -23.78
C GLN A 116 4.32 12.30 -22.98
N VAL A 117 5.12 13.28 -22.58
CA VAL A 117 5.25 14.62 -23.20
C VAL A 117 6.64 15.14 -22.86
#